data_AF-A0A7S7P5E8-F1
#
_entry.id   AF-A0A7S7P5E8-F1
#
_cell.length_a   1.000
_cell.length_b   1.000
_cell.length_c   1.000
_cell.angle_alpha   90.00
_cell.angle_beta   90.00
_cell.angle_gamma   90.00
#
_symmetry.space_group_name_H-M   'P 1'
#
loop_
_entity.id
_entity.type
_entity.pdbx_description
1 polymer ?
#
loop_
_entity_poly.entity_id
_entity_poly.type
_entity_poly.pdbx_seq_one_letter_code
_entity_poly.pdbx_strand_id
1 'polypeptide(L)'
;MAKPVAYATAKAAMTLKSDTSPVTIEVNKPRGTIYWGGAGLDGSYIHDQVSALQEAGIKYVYIGKRTYGIGVDAARSGVTVRYRDSPVDEDWTINGMEDNPSAQFNMIGYSYGSLLAAQTANFYAHNGHIVDNLVLVGSPIDADFLEYLKKQKNIREVIVRDLEEYDDPIFAGISEPRLLLASFKLARQMLKTRETGNGVGHFYYAGVTKESARRRRELARFISRHGLE
;
A
#
# COMPACT_ATOMS: atom_id res chain seq x y z
N MET A 1 -0.51 13.64 -44.19
CA MET A 1 0.55 12.64 -43.94
C MET A 1 1.71 13.34 -43.23
N ALA A 2 2.04 12.94 -41.99
CA ALA A 2 3.12 13.55 -41.22
C ALA A 2 4.47 12.94 -41.62
N LYS A 3 5.51 13.78 -41.79
CA LYS A 3 6.88 13.33 -42.08
C LYS A 3 7.56 12.83 -40.79
N PRO A 4 8.39 11.77 -40.85
CA PRO A 4 9.14 11.32 -39.69
C PRO A 4 10.27 12.30 -39.37
N VAL A 5 10.39 12.66 -38.09
CA VAL A 5 11.50 13.45 -37.55
C VAL A 5 12.52 12.47 -36.98
N ALA A 6 13.75 12.54 -37.48
CA ALA A 6 14.88 11.78 -36.93
C ALA A 6 15.41 12.50 -35.68
N TYR A 7 15.52 11.78 -34.57
CA TYR A 7 16.16 12.28 -33.36
C TYR A 7 17.62 11.83 -33.33
N ALA A 8 18.55 12.79 -33.27
CA ALA A 8 19.96 12.53 -33.03
C ALA A 8 20.22 12.60 -31.52
N THR A 9 20.66 11.49 -30.93
CA THR A 9 21.05 11.43 -29.52
C THR A 9 22.55 11.71 -29.41
N ALA A 10 22.92 12.80 -28.74
CA ALA A 10 24.31 13.11 -28.40
C ALA A 10 24.52 12.90 -26.90
N LYS A 11 25.59 12.17 -26.53
CA LYS A 11 26.10 12.11 -25.16
C LYS A 11 27.29 13.07 -25.04
N ALA A 12 27.11 14.14 -24.29
CA ALA A 12 28.18 15.07 -23.93
C ALA A 12 28.51 14.92 -22.44
N ALA A 13 29.79 14.81 -22.11
CA ALA A 13 30.26 14.98 -20.74
C ALA A 13 30.24 16.48 -20.42
N MET A 14 29.39 16.90 -19.49
CA MET A 14 29.28 18.30 -19.06
C MET A 14 29.77 18.45 -17.63
N THR A 15 30.50 19.52 -17.36
CA THR A 15 30.84 19.96 -16.01
C THR A 15 29.82 21.03 -15.60
N LEU A 16 29.14 20.84 -14.47
CA LEU A 16 28.15 21.79 -13.95
C LEU A 16 28.81 23.15 -13.69
N LYS A 17 28.48 24.15 -14.52
CA LYS A 17 28.72 25.55 -14.20
C LYS A 17 27.57 25.97 -13.28
N SER A 18 27.85 26.34 -12.04
CA SER A 18 26.84 26.73 -11.07
C SER A 18 26.05 27.93 -11.57
N ASP A 19 24.86 27.68 -12.10
CA ASP A 19 23.83 28.69 -12.25
C ASP A 19 23.33 29.00 -10.82
N THR A 20 23.62 30.20 -10.33
CA THR A 20 23.28 30.65 -8.96
C THR A 20 21.83 31.11 -8.84
N SER A 21 21.03 30.89 -9.88
CA SER A 21 19.60 31.17 -9.89
C SER A 21 18.89 30.17 -8.97
N PRO A 22 18.10 30.62 -7.98
CA PRO A 22 17.32 29.71 -7.15
C PRO A 22 16.40 28.88 -8.04
N VAL A 23 16.66 27.57 -8.10
CA VAL A 23 15.73 26.63 -8.73
C VAL A 23 14.69 26.29 -7.67
N THR A 24 13.45 26.72 -7.89
CA THR A 24 12.32 26.20 -7.13
C THR A 24 12.12 24.75 -7.56
N ILE A 25 12.64 23.82 -6.76
CA ILE A 25 12.30 22.40 -6.92
C ILE A 25 10.93 22.21 -6.26
N GLU A 26 9.89 22.09 -7.08
CA GLU A 26 8.59 21.61 -6.61
C GLU A 26 8.74 20.14 -6.23
N VAL A 27 9.00 19.92 -4.95
CA VAL A 27 9.03 18.57 -4.39
C VAL A 27 7.57 18.11 -4.29
N ASN A 28 7.17 17.14 -5.13
CA ASN A 28 5.87 16.48 -5.02
C ASN A 28 5.71 15.93 -3.59
N LYS A 29 4.89 16.59 -2.77
CA LYS A 29 4.62 16.21 -1.38
C LYS A 29 3.17 15.76 -1.30
N PRO A 30 2.86 14.50 -1.65
CA PRO A 30 1.50 14.02 -1.51
C PRO A 30 1.04 14.17 -0.06
N ARG A 31 -0.19 14.63 0.14
CA ARG A 31 -0.84 14.80 1.44
C ARG A 31 -2.17 14.05 1.48
N GLY A 32 -2.58 13.69 2.68
CA GLY A 32 -3.75 12.86 2.95
C GLY A 32 -3.38 11.39 3.10
N THR A 33 -4.37 10.54 2.95
CA THR A 33 -4.26 9.09 3.15
C THR A 33 -4.52 8.39 1.83
N ILE A 34 -3.66 7.46 1.44
CA ILE A 34 -3.91 6.55 0.33
C ILE A 34 -4.20 5.14 0.86
N TYR A 35 -5.24 4.51 0.32
CA TYR A 35 -5.68 3.16 0.67
C TYR A 35 -5.56 2.22 -0.53
N TRP A 36 -4.81 1.12 -0.37
CA TRP A 36 -4.77 0.01 -1.33
C TRP A 36 -5.48 -1.22 -0.78
N GLY A 37 -6.41 -1.77 -1.57
CA GLY A 37 -7.04 -3.06 -1.30
C GLY A 37 -6.10 -4.26 -1.51
N GLY A 38 -6.67 -5.47 -1.48
CA GLY A 38 -5.95 -6.71 -1.77
C GLY A 38 -5.69 -6.89 -3.27
N ALA A 39 -5.11 -8.04 -3.62
CA ALA A 39 -4.76 -8.39 -4.99
C ALA A 39 -5.93 -8.13 -5.96
N GLY A 40 -5.65 -7.49 -7.10
CA GLY A 40 -6.66 -7.01 -8.04
C GLY A 40 -7.02 -5.52 -7.85
N LEU A 41 -7.03 -5.02 -6.61
CA LEU A 41 -7.44 -3.65 -6.24
C LEU A 41 -8.83 -3.22 -6.75
N ASP A 42 -9.70 -4.18 -7.03
CA ASP A 42 -11.02 -3.99 -7.65
C ASP A 42 -12.15 -4.60 -6.82
N GLY A 43 -11.85 -5.09 -5.61
CA GLY A 43 -12.84 -5.65 -4.71
C GLY A 43 -13.92 -4.64 -4.33
N SER A 44 -15.19 -5.07 -4.37
CA SER A 44 -16.36 -4.22 -4.06
C SER A 44 -16.35 -3.63 -2.65
N TYR A 45 -15.59 -4.21 -1.73
CA TYR A 45 -15.41 -3.72 -0.37
C TYR A 45 -14.55 -2.44 -0.27
N ILE A 46 -13.75 -2.12 -1.29
CA ILE A 46 -12.75 -1.02 -1.22
C ILE A 46 -13.44 0.32 -1.00
N HIS A 47 -14.51 0.59 -1.74
CA HIS A 47 -15.27 1.84 -1.58
C HIS A 47 -15.89 1.95 -0.18
N ASP A 48 -16.49 0.88 0.33
CA ASP A 48 -17.04 0.88 1.70
C ASP A 48 -15.95 1.00 2.76
N GLN A 49 -14.73 0.46 2.53
CA GLN A 49 -13.59 0.67 3.43
C GLN A 49 -13.15 2.12 3.46
N VAL A 50 -13.09 2.80 2.31
CA VAL A 50 -12.77 4.23 2.23
C VAL A 50 -13.84 5.06 2.91
N SER A 51 -15.11 4.79 2.65
CA SER A 51 -16.21 5.44 3.37
C SER A 51 -16.10 5.22 4.88
N ALA A 52 -15.77 4.01 5.33
CA ALA A 52 -15.57 3.72 6.74
C ALA A 52 -14.41 4.53 7.37
N LEU A 53 -13.30 4.73 6.65
CA LEU A 53 -12.18 5.58 7.08
C LEU A 53 -12.62 7.05 7.23
N GLN A 54 -13.39 7.55 6.27
CA GLN A 54 -13.95 8.90 6.29
C GLN A 54 -14.97 9.09 7.42
N GLU A 55 -15.87 8.13 7.63
CA GLU A 55 -16.80 8.08 8.76
C GLU A 55 -16.07 8.09 10.11
N ALA A 56 -14.87 7.51 10.18
CA ALA A 56 -14.02 7.51 11.37
C ALA A 56 -13.22 8.81 11.57
N GLY A 57 -13.33 9.78 10.65
CA GLY A 57 -12.68 11.09 10.76
C GLY A 57 -11.43 11.27 9.91
N ILE A 58 -11.02 10.26 9.13
CA ILE A 58 -9.88 10.36 8.19
C ILE A 58 -10.41 10.97 6.90
N LYS A 59 -10.29 12.29 6.74
CA LYS A 59 -11.10 13.04 5.75
C LYS A 59 -10.64 12.82 4.32
N TYR A 60 -9.33 12.85 4.11
CA TYR A 60 -8.71 12.90 2.78
C TYR A 60 -8.19 11.52 2.37
N VAL A 61 -9.09 10.62 1.99
CA VAL A 61 -8.73 9.23 1.63
C VAL A 61 -8.87 9.00 0.14
N TYR A 62 -7.81 8.52 -0.48
CA TYR A 62 -7.71 8.20 -1.90
C TYR A 62 -7.58 6.69 -2.11
N ILE A 63 -8.18 6.17 -3.17
CA ILE A 63 -8.02 4.77 -3.56
C ILE A 63 -6.77 4.67 -4.44
N GLY A 64 -5.78 3.93 -3.96
CA GLY A 64 -4.58 3.62 -4.71
C GLY A 64 -4.85 2.64 -5.85
N LYS A 65 -4.23 2.87 -7.00
CA LYS A 65 -4.41 2.07 -8.22
C LYS A 65 -3.05 1.61 -8.73
N ARG A 66 -2.73 0.34 -8.52
CA ARG A 66 -1.57 -0.36 -9.11
C ARG A 66 -1.73 -1.87 -9.05
N THR A 67 -2.34 -2.42 -10.08
CA THR A 67 -2.74 -3.82 -10.16
C THR A 67 -2.32 -4.39 -11.51
N TYR A 68 -1.84 -5.62 -11.50
CA TYR A 68 -1.62 -6.44 -12.70
C TYR A 68 -2.67 -7.55 -12.79
N GLY A 69 -3.73 -7.47 -11.97
CA GLY A 69 -4.76 -8.47 -11.81
C GLY A 69 -4.47 -9.43 -10.65
N ILE A 70 -5.54 -9.98 -10.08
CA ILE A 70 -5.50 -10.77 -8.83
C ILE A 70 -4.44 -11.87 -8.80
N GLY A 71 -4.25 -12.59 -9.91
CA GLY A 71 -3.29 -13.70 -9.98
C GLY A 71 -1.83 -13.22 -9.97
N VAL A 72 -1.53 -12.18 -10.75
CA VAL A 72 -0.17 -11.61 -10.83
C VAL A 72 0.20 -10.92 -9.52
N ASP A 73 -0.73 -10.14 -8.96
CA ASP A 73 -0.53 -9.46 -7.69
C ASP A 73 -0.29 -10.44 -6.54
N ALA A 74 -1.03 -11.56 -6.49
CA ALA A 74 -0.83 -12.61 -5.51
C ALA A 74 0.54 -13.29 -5.65
N ALA A 75 0.96 -13.60 -6.88
CA ALA A 75 2.29 -14.15 -7.13
C ALA A 75 3.40 -13.18 -6.70
N ARG A 76 3.29 -11.91 -7.10
CA ARG A 76 4.24 -10.84 -6.71
C ARG A 76 4.32 -10.68 -5.20
N SER A 77 3.19 -10.80 -4.49
CA SER A 77 3.14 -10.76 -3.03
C SER A 77 3.95 -11.89 -2.37
N GLY A 78 4.12 -13.02 -3.06
CA GLY A 78 4.88 -14.16 -2.57
C GLY A 78 6.38 -14.08 -2.84
N VAL A 79 6.81 -13.41 -3.92
CA VAL A 79 8.19 -13.56 -4.44
C VAL A 79 8.97 -12.26 -4.65
N THR A 80 8.33 -11.10 -4.75
CA THR A 80 9.04 -9.85 -5.12
C THR A 80 8.74 -8.70 -4.18
N VAL A 81 7.54 -8.14 -4.24
CA VAL A 81 7.21 -6.86 -3.57
C VAL A 81 7.24 -6.91 -2.04
N ARG A 82 7.31 -8.10 -1.46
CA ARG A 82 7.40 -8.31 0.00
C ARG A 82 8.77 -8.05 0.60
N TYR A 83 9.81 -7.92 -0.24
CA TYR A 83 11.19 -7.71 0.17
C TYR A 83 11.61 -6.25 -0.04
N ARG A 84 12.45 -5.71 0.84
CA ARG A 84 12.95 -4.32 0.73
C ARG A 84 13.64 -4.07 -0.60
N ASP A 85 14.58 -4.96 -0.96
CA ASP A 85 15.41 -4.86 -2.16
C ASP A 85 14.74 -5.56 -3.35
N SER A 86 13.40 -5.45 -3.44
CA SER A 86 12.62 -5.99 -4.55
C SER A 86 13.25 -5.52 -5.87
N PRO A 87 13.61 -6.43 -6.80
CA PRO A 87 14.24 -6.07 -8.08
C PRO A 87 13.25 -5.40 -9.06
N VAL A 88 12.03 -5.15 -8.60
CA VAL A 88 10.97 -4.55 -9.40
C VAL A 88 11.22 -3.05 -9.48
N ASP A 89 11.74 -2.63 -10.63
CA ASP A 89 11.84 -1.23 -11.02
C ASP A 89 10.44 -0.69 -11.35
N GLU A 90 9.82 -0.05 -10.36
CA GLU A 90 8.49 0.52 -10.45
C GLU A 90 8.51 1.98 -10.04
N ASP A 91 7.67 2.77 -10.70
CA ASP A 91 7.42 4.14 -10.30
C ASP A 91 6.60 4.14 -9.01
N TRP A 92 7.22 4.42 -7.87
CA TRP A 92 6.56 4.50 -6.55
C TRP A 92 5.94 5.87 -6.25
N THR A 93 5.95 6.80 -7.20
CA THR A 93 5.34 8.11 -6.99
C THR A 93 3.81 8.04 -6.93
N ILE A 94 3.24 8.95 -6.16
CA ILE A 94 1.81 9.22 -6.05
C ILE A 94 1.55 10.53 -6.79
N ASN A 95 0.53 10.50 -7.66
CA ASN A 95 0.07 11.66 -8.41
C ASN A 95 -1.36 12.02 -7.97
N GLY A 96 -1.70 13.31 -7.94
CA GLY A 96 -3.06 13.81 -7.66
C GLY A 96 -3.38 14.04 -6.18
N MET A 97 -2.35 14.11 -5.32
CA MET A 97 -2.46 14.38 -3.88
C MET A 97 -1.61 15.59 -3.44
N GLU A 98 -1.03 16.33 -4.39
CA GLU A 98 -0.06 17.41 -4.17
C GLU A 98 -0.71 18.63 -3.49
N ASP A 99 -1.93 18.99 -3.91
CA ASP A 99 -2.67 20.15 -3.42
C ASP A 99 -3.61 19.79 -2.25
N ASN A 100 -3.46 18.60 -1.67
CA ASN A 100 -4.35 18.16 -0.59
C ASN A 100 -4.04 18.94 0.72
N PRO A 101 -5.06 19.49 1.40
CA PRO A 101 -4.84 20.35 2.58
C PRO A 101 -4.55 19.57 3.87
N SER A 102 -4.50 18.23 3.83
CA SER A 102 -4.15 17.42 5.00
C SER A 102 -2.74 17.76 5.50
N ALA A 103 -2.61 17.84 6.82
CA ALA A 103 -1.31 17.99 7.46
C ALA A 103 -0.46 16.71 7.39
N GLN A 104 -1.11 15.55 7.21
CA GLN A 104 -0.49 14.24 7.25
C GLN A 104 -0.27 13.65 5.87
N PHE A 105 0.68 12.72 5.76
CA PHE A 105 0.82 11.81 4.64
C PHE A 105 0.82 10.37 5.14
N ASN A 106 -0.29 9.67 4.91
CA ASN A 106 -0.54 8.33 5.43
C ASN A 106 -0.72 7.32 4.30
N MET A 107 -0.35 6.07 4.58
CA MET A 107 -0.54 4.95 3.67
C MET A 107 -1.19 3.79 4.42
N ILE A 108 -2.25 3.24 3.86
CA ILE A 108 -2.96 2.09 4.40
C ILE A 108 -3.01 1.04 3.30
N GLY A 109 -2.65 -0.19 3.62
CA GLY A 109 -2.76 -1.28 2.66
C GLY A 109 -3.23 -2.56 3.31
N TYR A 110 -4.01 -3.33 2.55
CA TYR A 110 -4.52 -4.64 2.96
C TYR A 110 -4.03 -5.74 2.04
N SER A 111 -3.49 -6.84 2.59
CA SER A 111 -2.94 -7.96 1.80
C SER A 111 -1.88 -7.44 0.81
N TYR A 112 -1.97 -7.74 -0.48
CA TYR A 112 -1.09 -7.17 -1.53
C TYR A 112 -0.95 -5.64 -1.43
N GLY A 113 -2.04 -4.90 -1.17
CA GLY A 113 -1.99 -3.45 -1.02
C GLY A 113 -1.12 -2.97 0.14
N SER A 114 -0.94 -3.80 1.18
CA SER A 114 0.01 -3.49 2.28
C SER A 114 1.46 -3.48 1.80
N LEU A 115 1.80 -4.30 0.80
CA LEU A 115 3.13 -4.31 0.21
C LEU A 115 3.35 -3.09 -0.68
N LEU A 116 2.31 -2.67 -1.41
CA LEU A 116 2.34 -1.40 -2.15
C LEU A 116 2.55 -0.21 -1.21
N ALA A 117 1.78 -0.16 -0.11
CA ALA A 117 1.94 0.86 0.92
C ALA A 117 3.35 0.83 1.51
N ALA A 118 3.90 -0.35 1.81
CA ALA A 118 5.25 -0.51 2.35
C ALA A 118 6.34 -0.02 1.37
N GLN A 119 6.26 -0.41 0.09
CA GLN A 119 7.22 0.00 -0.93
C GLN A 119 7.14 1.50 -1.22
N THR A 120 5.92 2.05 -1.33
CA THR A 120 5.72 3.49 -1.51
C THR A 120 6.22 4.27 -0.29
N ALA A 121 5.95 3.82 0.93
CA ALA A 121 6.46 4.46 2.14
C ALA A 121 7.99 4.43 2.18
N ASN A 122 8.58 3.28 1.84
CA ASN A 122 10.03 3.12 1.74
C ASN A 122 10.65 4.10 0.75
N PHE A 123 10.05 4.24 -0.44
CA PHE A 123 10.49 5.17 -1.48
C PHE A 123 10.46 6.62 -0.99
N TYR A 124 9.31 7.08 -0.47
CA TYR A 124 9.18 8.46 -0.01
C TYR A 124 10.10 8.76 1.19
N ALA A 125 10.18 7.84 2.16
CA ALA A 125 11.03 8.00 3.32
C ALA A 125 12.52 8.06 2.97
N HIS A 126 12.98 7.26 2.01
CA HIS A 126 14.36 7.33 1.48
C HIS A 126 14.66 8.66 0.79
N ASN A 127 13.66 9.24 0.11
CA ASN A 127 13.78 10.53 -0.56
C ASN A 127 13.57 11.74 0.38
N GLY A 128 13.58 11.52 1.70
CA GLY A 128 13.52 12.60 2.69
C GLY A 128 12.11 13.09 3.01
N HIS A 129 11.06 12.45 2.49
CA HIS A 129 9.68 12.79 2.83
C HIS A 129 9.26 12.11 4.12
N ILE A 130 8.46 12.84 4.92
CA ILE A 130 7.86 12.27 6.11
C ILE A 130 6.59 11.52 5.72
N VAL A 131 6.54 10.23 6.06
CA VAL A 131 5.33 9.42 6.10
C VAL A 131 4.86 9.41 7.55
N ASP A 132 3.69 9.97 7.81
CA ASP A 132 3.14 10.07 9.15
C ASP A 132 2.72 8.70 9.68
N ASN A 133 1.96 7.94 8.89
CA ASN A 133 1.50 6.62 9.29
C ASN A 133 1.58 5.63 8.13
N LEU A 134 2.16 4.47 8.38
CA LEU A 134 2.10 3.30 7.50
C LEU A 134 1.29 2.18 8.18
N VAL A 135 0.13 1.83 7.63
CA VAL A 135 -0.75 0.79 8.16
C VAL A 135 -0.73 -0.45 7.28
N LEU A 136 -0.35 -1.58 7.86
CA LEU A 136 -0.18 -2.88 7.21
C LEU A 136 -1.23 -3.86 7.75
N VAL A 137 -2.29 -4.12 7.00
CA VAL A 137 -3.38 -5.03 7.40
C VAL A 137 -3.23 -6.36 6.69
N GLY A 138 -3.17 -7.47 7.44
CA GLY A 138 -3.00 -8.83 6.88
C GLY A 138 -1.81 -8.89 5.92
N SER A 139 -0.66 -8.35 6.32
CA SER A 139 0.45 -8.10 5.40
C SER A 139 1.36 -9.33 5.27
N PRO A 140 1.67 -9.81 4.05
CA PRO A 140 2.68 -10.85 3.86
C PRO A 140 4.10 -10.28 3.76
N ILE A 141 4.35 -9.08 4.27
CA ILE A 141 5.67 -8.44 4.26
C ILE A 141 6.72 -9.32 4.96
N ASP A 142 7.94 -9.35 4.42
CA ASP A 142 9.05 -10.07 5.04
C ASP A 142 9.52 -9.38 6.35
N ALA A 143 10.11 -10.16 7.26
CA ALA A 143 10.52 -9.69 8.58
C ALA A 143 11.59 -8.60 8.50
N ASP A 144 12.59 -8.76 7.61
CA ASP A 144 13.68 -7.80 7.49
C ASP A 144 13.17 -6.47 6.93
N PHE A 145 12.23 -6.53 5.98
CA PHE A 145 11.64 -5.32 5.42
C PHE A 145 10.75 -4.61 6.46
N LEU A 146 9.95 -5.35 7.23
CA LEU A 146 9.16 -4.80 8.31
C LEU A 146 10.03 -4.11 9.37
N GLU A 147 11.11 -4.77 9.80
CA GLU A 147 12.05 -4.21 10.77
C GLU A 147 12.74 -2.95 10.22
N TYR A 148 13.11 -2.97 8.95
CA TYR A 148 13.67 -1.82 8.25
C TYR A 148 12.72 -0.61 8.29
N LEU A 149 11.44 -0.81 7.92
CA LEU A 149 10.43 0.26 7.90
C LEU A 149 10.20 0.84 9.31
N LYS A 150 10.12 -0.01 10.33
CA LYS A 150 9.96 0.42 11.73
C LYS A 150 11.13 1.26 12.26
N LYS A 151 12.32 1.10 11.69
CA LYS A 151 13.53 1.85 12.07
C LYS A 151 13.77 3.09 11.21
N GLN A 152 12.99 3.29 10.15
CA GLN A 152 13.17 4.40 9.23
C GLN A 152 12.71 5.72 9.88
N LYS A 153 13.64 6.64 10.13
CA LYS A 153 13.38 7.92 10.83
C LYS A 153 12.33 8.82 10.17
N ASN A 154 12.11 8.62 8.87
CA ASN A 154 11.16 9.39 8.08
C ASN A 154 9.77 8.73 8.00
N ILE A 155 9.58 7.56 8.60
CA ILE A 155 8.27 6.95 8.84
C ILE A 155 7.98 7.09 10.34
N ARG A 156 7.02 7.92 10.71
CA ARG A 156 6.79 8.23 12.14
C ARG A 156 6.20 7.06 12.90
N GLU A 157 5.25 6.36 12.27
CA GLU A 157 4.57 5.22 12.90
C GLU A 157 4.29 4.12 11.87
N VAL A 158 4.54 2.86 12.26
CA VAL A 158 4.22 1.66 11.49
C VAL A 158 3.24 0.80 12.27
N ILE A 159 1.99 0.76 11.83
CA ILE A 159 0.87 0.08 12.48
C ILE A 159 0.63 -1.25 11.78
N VAL A 160 0.80 -2.35 12.50
CA VAL A 160 0.55 -3.70 11.98
C VAL A 160 -0.78 -4.20 12.52
N ARG A 161 -1.64 -4.69 11.62
CA ARG A 161 -2.89 -5.36 11.96
C ARG A 161 -2.93 -6.75 11.34
N ASP A 162 -2.38 -7.71 12.07
CA ASP A 162 -2.55 -9.13 11.76
C ASP A 162 -3.97 -9.58 12.10
N LEU A 163 -4.39 -10.66 11.43
CA LEU A 163 -5.76 -11.20 11.44
C LEU A 163 -5.80 -12.65 11.93
N GLU A 164 -4.79 -13.06 12.70
CA GLU A 164 -4.63 -14.43 13.21
C GLU A 164 -5.86 -14.87 14.02
N GLU A 165 -6.49 -13.96 14.78
CA GLU A 165 -7.72 -14.27 15.53
C GLU A 165 -8.92 -14.60 14.64
N TYR A 166 -8.84 -14.26 13.35
CA TYR A 166 -9.85 -14.57 12.34
C TYR A 166 -9.45 -15.75 11.45
N ASP A 167 -8.42 -16.50 11.85
CA ASP A 167 -7.87 -17.68 11.17
C ASP A 167 -7.03 -17.34 9.91
N ASP A 168 -6.58 -16.09 9.74
CA ASP A 168 -5.64 -15.73 8.68
C ASP A 168 -4.27 -16.39 8.90
N PRO A 169 -3.74 -17.19 7.96
CA PRO A 169 -2.40 -17.75 8.06
C PRO A 169 -1.28 -16.75 7.71
N ILE A 170 -1.60 -15.59 7.14
CA ILE A 170 -0.65 -14.53 6.81
C ILE A 170 -0.56 -13.54 7.98
N PHE A 171 0.67 -13.20 8.35
CA PHE A 171 0.98 -12.16 9.34
C PHE A 171 2.26 -11.42 8.92
N ALA A 172 2.44 -10.20 9.41
CA ALA A 172 3.60 -9.39 9.07
C ALA A 172 4.90 -10.02 9.60
N GLY A 173 5.90 -10.17 8.74
CA GLY A 173 7.13 -10.89 9.06
C GLY A 173 7.07 -12.40 8.82
N ILE A 174 6.02 -12.89 8.15
CA ILE A 174 5.92 -14.30 7.75
C ILE A 174 7.10 -14.71 6.87
N SER A 175 7.66 -15.91 7.07
CA SER A 175 8.72 -16.42 6.19
C SER A 175 8.16 -16.96 4.88
N GLU A 176 8.99 -17.00 3.82
CA GLU A 176 8.60 -17.57 2.53
C GLU A 176 8.07 -19.01 2.61
N PRO A 177 8.70 -19.95 3.34
CA PRO A 177 8.16 -21.31 3.48
C PRO A 177 6.79 -21.34 4.16
N ARG A 178 6.55 -20.48 5.16
CA ARG A 178 5.25 -20.38 5.83
C ARG A 178 4.18 -19.80 4.90
N LEU A 179 4.54 -18.78 4.11
CA LEU A 179 3.65 -18.18 3.13
C LEU A 179 3.27 -19.19 2.03
N LEU A 180 4.21 -20.02 1.57
CA LEU A 180 3.92 -21.09 0.62
C LEU A 180 2.95 -22.12 1.21
N LEU A 181 3.15 -22.55 2.46
CA LEU A 181 2.24 -23.47 3.15
C LEU A 181 0.85 -22.86 3.37
N ALA A 182 0.76 -21.54 3.55
CA ALA A 182 -0.50 -20.82 3.71
C ALA A 182 -1.37 -20.86 2.44
N SER A 183 -0.77 -21.01 1.25
CA SER A 183 -1.46 -20.94 -0.05
C SER A 183 -2.72 -21.80 -0.16
N PHE A 184 -2.68 -23.05 0.32
CA PHE A 184 -3.84 -23.95 0.27
C PHE A 184 -4.98 -23.47 1.18
N LYS A 185 -4.64 -22.99 2.38
CA LYS A 185 -5.62 -22.43 3.31
C LYS A 185 -6.24 -21.14 2.75
N LEU A 186 -5.42 -20.28 2.16
CA LEU A 186 -5.87 -19.05 1.49
C LEU A 186 -6.85 -19.35 0.35
N ALA A 187 -6.55 -20.34 -0.50
CA ALA A 187 -7.46 -20.74 -1.57
C ALA A 187 -8.82 -21.19 -1.02
N ARG A 188 -8.85 -21.99 0.05
CA ARG A 188 -10.09 -22.41 0.72
C ARG A 188 -10.85 -21.23 1.35
N GLN A 189 -10.15 -20.30 1.99
CA GLN A 189 -10.75 -19.10 2.58
C GLN A 189 -11.35 -18.17 1.51
N MET A 190 -10.69 -18.04 0.36
CA MET A 190 -11.19 -17.28 -0.78
C MET A 190 -12.47 -17.91 -1.34
N LEU A 191 -12.50 -19.23 -1.56
CA LEU A 191 -13.68 -19.93 -2.05
C LEU A 191 -14.86 -19.75 -1.07
N LYS A 192 -14.64 -19.99 0.23
CA LYS A 192 -15.67 -19.81 1.26
C LYS A 192 -16.19 -18.36 1.32
N THR A 193 -15.31 -17.38 1.16
CA THR A 193 -15.71 -15.96 1.13
C THR A 193 -16.57 -15.65 -0.10
N ARG A 194 -16.24 -16.21 -1.27
CA ARG A 194 -17.05 -16.05 -2.49
C ARG A 194 -18.40 -16.76 -2.39
N GLU A 195 -18.43 -17.97 -1.84
CA GLU A 195 -19.66 -18.76 -1.67
C GLU A 195 -20.64 -18.13 -0.69
N THR A 196 -20.13 -17.65 0.45
CA THR A 196 -20.99 -17.13 1.53
C THR A 196 -21.20 -15.62 1.49
N GLY A 197 -20.37 -14.90 0.71
CA GLY A 197 -20.23 -13.45 0.76
C GLY A 197 -19.62 -12.92 2.06
N ASN A 198 -19.43 -13.75 3.10
CA ASN A 198 -18.86 -13.34 4.37
C ASN A 198 -17.34 -13.49 4.34
N GLY A 199 -16.60 -12.46 4.75
CA GLY A 199 -15.15 -12.50 4.80
C GLY A 199 -14.64 -13.51 5.84
N VAL A 200 -13.73 -14.39 5.43
CA VAL A 200 -13.12 -15.42 6.28
C VAL A 200 -11.60 -15.36 6.20
N GLY A 201 -10.91 -15.50 7.36
CA GLY A 201 -9.46 -15.60 7.40
C GLY A 201 -8.79 -14.38 6.80
N HIS A 202 -7.89 -14.64 5.85
CA HIS A 202 -7.21 -13.56 5.15
C HIS A 202 -8.15 -12.58 4.45
N PHE A 203 -9.34 -13.03 4.07
CA PHE A 203 -10.36 -12.25 3.36
C PHE A 203 -11.37 -11.59 4.30
N TYR A 204 -11.08 -11.47 5.60
CA TYR A 204 -11.99 -11.00 6.65
C TYR A 204 -12.69 -9.67 6.31
N TYR A 205 -11.99 -8.72 5.70
CA TYR A 205 -12.53 -7.42 5.30
C TYR A 205 -13.06 -7.36 3.87
N ALA A 206 -12.79 -8.39 3.06
CA ALA A 206 -13.19 -8.46 1.65
C ALA A 206 -14.63 -8.96 1.43
N GLY A 207 -15.32 -9.38 2.48
CA GLY A 207 -16.72 -9.81 2.40
C GLY A 207 -17.69 -8.68 2.06
N VAL A 208 -18.87 -9.04 1.56
CA VAL A 208 -19.91 -8.12 1.05
C VAL A 208 -21.16 -8.06 1.93
N THR A 209 -21.14 -8.73 3.09
CA THR A 209 -22.28 -8.73 4.03
C THR A 209 -22.32 -7.47 4.90
N LYS A 210 -23.46 -7.24 5.57
CA LYS A 210 -23.59 -6.19 6.62
C LYS A 210 -22.57 -6.36 7.73
N GLU A 211 -22.26 -7.60 8.10
CA GLU A 211 -21.26 -7.91 9.11
C GLU A 211 -19.85 -7.52 8.62
N SER A 212 -19.53 -7.78 7.36
CA SER A 212 -18.28 -7.30 6.75
C SER A 212 -18.19 -5.76 6.74
N ALA A 213 -19.29 -5.07 6.46
CA ALA A 213 -19.36 -3.61 6.55
C ALA A 213 -19.14 -3.07 7.98
N ARG A 214 -19.69 -3.76 9.00
CA ARG A 214 -19.44 -3.44 10.42
C ARG A 214 -17.97 -3.59 10.78
N ARG A 215 -17.34 -4.70 10.38
CA ARG A 215 -15.91 -4.99 10.63
C ARG A 215 -14.99 -3.91 10.03
N ARG A 216 -15.29 -3.44 8.82
CA ARG A 216 -14.52 -2.36 8.18
C ARG A 216 -14.57 -1.03 8.94
N ARG A 217 -15.72 -0.73 9.55
CA ARG A 217 -15.89 0.45 10.44
C ARG A 217 -15.15 0.28 11.76
N GLU A 218 -15.05 -0.94 12.27
CA GLU A 218 -14.21 -1.24 13.43
C GLU A 218 -12.74 -1.09 13.14
N LEU A 219 -12.28 -1.58 11.98
CA LEU A 219 -10.93 -1.34 11.49
C LEU A 219 -10.66 0.16 11.32
N ALA A 220 -11.56 0.90 10.70
CA ALA A 220 -11.40 2.34 10.51
C ALA A 220 -11.30 3.11 11.84
N ARG A 221 -12.15 2.78 12.82
CA ARG A 221 -12.04 3.36 14.18
C ARG A 221 -10.74 2.97 14.87
N PHE A 222 -10.28 1.73 14.69
CA PHE A 222 -8.96 1.31 15.19
C PHE A 222 -7.84 2.15 14.60
N ILE A 223 -7.85 2.35 13.28
CA ILE A 223 -6.85 3.14 12.56
C ILE A 223 -6.90 4.61 13.02
N SER A 224 -8.07 5.24 13.05
CA SER A 224 -8.21 6.63 13.51
C SER A 224 -7.72 6.85 14.95
N ARG A 225 -7.91 5.88 15.86
CA ARG A 225 -7.37 5.95 17.23
C ARG A 225 -5.84 5.99 17.30
N HIS A 226 -5.13 5.61 16.24
CA HIS A 226 -3.68 5.75 16.14
C HIS A 226 -3.26 7.14 15.62
N GLY A 227 -4.20 8.07 15.44
CA GLY A 227 -3.92 9.47 15.11
C GLY A 227 -3.96 9.82 13.63
N LEU A 228 -4.56 8.96 12.78
CA LEU A 228 -4.82 9.29 11.38
C LEU A 228 -6.02 10.23 11.27
N GLU A 229 -5.90 11.29 10.45
CA GLU A 229 -6.90 12.33 10.20
C GLU A 229 -7.08 12.73 8.71
#